data_AF-A0A1S6WVJ5-F1
#
_entry.id   AF-A0A1S6WVJ5-F1
#
_cell.length_a   1.000
_cell.length_b   1.000
_cell.length_c   1.000
_cell.angle_alpha   90.00
_cell.angle_beta   90.00
_cell.angle_gamma   90.00
#
_symmetry.space_group_name_H-M   'P 1'
#
loop_
_entity.id
_entity.type
_entity.pdbx_description
1 polymer ?
#
loop_
_entity_poly.entity_id
_entity_poly.type
_entity_poly.pdbx_seq_one_letter_code
_entity_poly.pdbx_strand_id
1 'polypeptide(L)' 'MNKIIITTLLLCAGFIITGCEKTYSVEEFKKNEELLKEWAARCGIGGQSKNCQNARVAEDQLRREYYENLSKEL' A
#
# COMPACT_ATOMS: atom_id res chain seq x y z
N MET A 1 44.56 -9.92 -8.67
CA MET A 1 43.20 -10.50 -8.75
C MET A 1 42.35 -10.25 -7.48
N ASN A 2 42.51 -9.11 -6.77
CA ASN A 2 41.65 -8.76 -5.61
C ASN A 2 40.72 -7.55 -5.87
N LYS A 3 40.98 -6.74 -6.90
CA LYS A 3 40.19 -5.51 -7.15
C LYS A 3 38.78 -5.80 -7.65
N ILE A 4 38.60 -6.85 -8.46
CA ILE A 4 37.29 -7.23 -9.02
C ILE A 4 36.33 -7.71 -7.92
N ILE A 5 36.83 -8.47 -6.94
CA ILE A 5 36.02 -9.01 -5.85
C ILE A 5 35.44 -7.90 -4.96
N ILE A 6 36.23 -6.85 -4.68
CA ILE A 6 35.80 -5.72 -3.83
C ILE A 6 34.70 -4.90 -4.51
N THR A 7 34.81 -4.67 -5.82
CA THR A 7 33.77 -3.97 -6.59
C THR A 7 32.46 -4.75 -6.67
N THR A 8 32.51 -6.09 -6.77
CA THR A 8 31.30 -6.92 -6.76
C THR A 8 30.62 -6.94 -5.39
N LEU A 9 31.40 -6.90 -4.30
CA LEU A 9 30.87 -6.89 -2.92
C LEU A 9 30.09 -5.59 -2.61
N LEU A 10 30.57 -4.44 -3.09
CA LEU A 10 29.92 -3.13 -2.93
C LEU A 10 28.60 -3.03 -3.71
N LEU A 11 28.53 -3.67 -4.89
CA LEU A 11 27.29 -3.72 -5.67
C LEU A 11 26.21 -4.55 -4.97
N CYS A 12 26.58 -5.66 -4.29
CA CYS A 12 25.61 -6.46 -3.53
C CYS A 12 25.09 -5.77 -2.26
N ALA A 13 25.89 -4.90 -1.63
CA ALA A 13 25.47 -4.13 -0.46
C ALA A 13 24.45 -3.01 -0.78
N GLY A 14 24.36 -2.60 -2.06
CA GLY A 14 23.41 -1.57 -2.52
C GLY A 14 22.03 -2.09 -2.94
N PHE A 15 21.83 -3.41 -3.04
CA PHE A 15 20.60 -4.01 -3.58
C PHE A 15 19.61 -4.54 -2.54
N ILE A 16 19.80 -4.24 -1.25
CA ILE A 16 18.79 -4.51 -0.20
C ILE A 16 18.27 -3.19 0.37
N ILE A 17 17.91 -2.27 -0.51
CA ILE A 17 16.81 -1.34 -0.22
C ILE A 17 15.59 -1.96 -0.90
N THR A 18 15.12 -3.11 -0.40
CA THR A 18 13.69 -3.37 -0.45
C THR A 18 13.11 -2.25 0.41
N GLY A 19 12.76 -1.12 -0.23
CA GLY A 19 12.31 0.08 0.47
C GLY A 19 11.27 -0.35 1.48
N CYS A 20 11.48 -0.01 2.76
CA CYS A 20 10.48 -0.18 3.80
C CYS A 20 9.25 0.60 3.33
N GLU A 21 8.37 -0.09 2.61
CA GLU A 21 7.16 0.48 2.10
C GLU A 21 6.33 0.87 3.32
N LYS A 22 6.05 2.18 3.45
CA LYS A 22 5.27 2.69 4.56
C LYS A 22 3.98 1.88 4.64
N THR A 23 3.71 1.28 5.80
CA THR A 23 2.41 0.67 6.05
C THR A 23 1.43 1.76 6.43
N TYR A 24 0.46 2.03 5.56
CA TYR A 24 -0.62 2.98 5.80
C TYR A 24 -1.75 2.31 6.60
N SER A 25 -2.28 3.02 7.58
CA SER A 25 -3.45 2.59 8.33
C SER A 25 -4.74 2.72 7.50
N VAL A 26 -5.80 2.03 7.95
CA VAL A 26 -7.15 2.16 7.35
C VAL A 26 -7.64 3.62 7.38
N GLU A 27 -7.40 4.32 8.48
CA GLU A 27 -7.82 5.73 8.64
C GLU A 27 -7.07 6.69 7.72
N GLU A 28 -5.79 6.43 7.45
CA GLU A 28 -5.04 7.22 6.47
C GLU A 28 -5.60 7.04 5.06
N PHE A 29 -6.01 5.82 4.70
CA PHE A 29 -6.68 5.55 3.43
C PHE A 29 -8.04 6.26 3.33
N LYS A 30 -8.87 6.19 4.37
CA LYS A 30 -10.20 6.85 4.38
C LYS A 30 -10.11 8.37 4.20
N LYS A 31 -9.05 8.98 4.73
CA LYS A 31 -8.83 10.44 4.66
C LYS A 31 -8.20 10.91 3.35
N ASN A 32 -7.68 9.99 2.53
CA ASN A 32 -6.96 10.34 1.30
C ASN A 32 -7.43 9.46 0.13
N GLU A 33 -8.37 9.99 -0.65
CA GLU A 33 -8.95 9.31 -1.80
C GLU A 33 -7.92 8.97 -2.89
N GLU A 34 -6.95 9.85 -3.14
CA GLU A 34 -5.92 9.62 -4.16
C GLU A 34 -5.02 8.45 -3.78
N LEU A 35 -4.56 8.43 -2.53
CA LEU A 35 -3.78 7.33 -1.98
C LEU A 35 -4.56 6.01 -2.05
N LEU A 36 -5.85 6.03 -1.71
CA LEU A 36 -6.70 4.84 -1.78
C LEU A 36 -6.83 4.32 -3.21
N LYS A 37 -7.07 5.21 -4.19
CA LYS A 37 -7.17 4.85 -5.61
C LYS A 37 -5.87 4.29 -6.17
N GLU A 38 -4.74 4.90 -5.85
CA GLU A 38 -3.41 4.41 -6.26
C GLU A 38 -3.18 3.00 -5.74
N TRP A 39 -3.45 2.78 -4.45
CA TRP A 39 -3.27 1.47 -3.83
C TRP A 39 -4.28 0.44 -4.34
N ALA A 40 -5.54 0.81 -4.57
CA ALA A 40 -6.52 -0.08 -5.18
C ALA A 40 -6.06 -0.54 -6.57
N ALA A 41 -5.58 0.38 -7.41
CA ALA A 41 -5.05 0.08 -8.74
C ALA A 41 -3.81 -0.82 -8.66
N ARG A 42 -2.89 -0.52 -7.75
CA ARG A 42 -1.65 -1.30 -7.55
C ARG A 42 -1.92 -2.71 -7.02
N CYS A 43 -2.88 -2.85 -6.12
CA CYS A 43 -3.20 -4.13 -5.49
C CYS A 43 -4.01 -5.03 -6.42
N GLY A 44 -4.91 -4.47 -7.22
CA GLY A 44 -5.88 -5.23 -8.00
C GLY A 44 -6.60 -6.30 -7.16
N ILE A 45 -6.96 -7.41 -7.80
CA ILE A 45 -7.66 -8.53 -7.14
C ILE A 45 -6.69 -9.39 -6.31
N GLY A 46 -5.41 -9.44 -6.69
CA GLY A 46 -4.43 -10.40 -6.16
C GLY A 46 -3.51 -9.89 -5.04
N GLY A 47 -3.41 -8.58 -4.84
CA GLY A 47 -2.47 -8.00 -3.88
C GLY A 47 -2.76 -8.43 -2.44
N GLN A 48 -1.72 -8.90 -1.74
CA GLN A 48 -1.82 -9.41 -0.35
C GLN A 48 -0.99 -8.62 0.66
N SER A 49 -0.34 -7.52 0.24
CA SER A 49 0.43 -6.69 1.17
C SER A 49 -0.49 -6.10 2.25
N LYS A 50 0.09 -5.70 3.39
CA LYS A 50 -0.69 -5.12 4.48
C LYS A 50 -1.44 -3.86 4.02
N ASN A 51 -0.84 -3.07 3.13
CA ASN A 51 -1.49 -1.91 2.52
C ASN A 51 -2.65 -2.30 1.60
N CYS A 52 -2.54 -3.39 0.83
CA CYS A 52 -3.67 -3.89 0.03
C CYS A 52 -4.85 -4.31 0.91
N GLN A 53 -4.56 -4.97 2.03
CA GLN A 53 -5.60 -5.35 2.99
C GLN A 53 -6.25 -4.11 3.61
N ASN A 54 -5.44 -3.14 4.06
CA ASN A 54 -5.94 -1.92 4.69
C ASN A 54 -6.73 -1.04 3.71
N ALA A 55 -6.31 -0.94 2.45
CA ALA A 55 -7.03 -0.24 1.39
C ALA A 55 -8.41 -0.85 1.13
N ARG A 56 -8.51 -2.19 0.99
CA ARG A 56 -9.80 -2.88 0.83
C ARG A 56 -10.73 -2.68 2.01
N VAL A 57 -10.20 -2.72 3.23
CA VAL A 57 -10.99 -2.45 4.45
C VAL A 57 -11.48 -0.99 4.45
N ALA A 58 -10.66 -0.03 4.04
CA ALA A 58 -11.06 1.36 3.92
C ALA A 58 -12.18 1.56 2.89
N GLU A 59 -12.07 0.98 1.69
CA GLU A 59 -13.12 1.05 0.66
C GLU A 59 -14.46 0.48 1.15
N ASP A 60 -14.41 -0.66 1.84
CA ASP A 60 -15.58 -1.36 2.37
C ASP A 60 -16.26 -0.56 3.50
N GLN A 61 -15.47 0.09 4.38
CA GLN A 61 -16.01 1.00 5.40
C GLN A 61 -16.66 2.24 4.78
N LEU A 62 -15.98 2.91 3.84
CA LEU A 62 -16.53 4.09 3.16
C LEU A 62 -17.84 3.76 2.43
N ARG A 63 -17.91 2.58 1.81
CA ARG A 63 -19.14 2.10 1.16
C ARG A 63 -20.28 1.91 2.15
N ARG A 64 -20.02 1.29 3.31
CA ARG A 64 -21.04 1.15 4.36
C ARG A 64 -21.50 2.50 4.88
N GLU A 65 -20.57 3.39 5.21
CA GLU A 65 -20.87 4.74 5.70
C GLU A 65 -21.75 5.50 4.70
N TYR A 66 -21.45 5.39 3.40
CA TYR A 66 -22.28 5.97 2.34
C TYR A 66 -23.72 5.44 2.36
N TYR A 67 -23.92 4.12 2.41
CA TYR A 67 -25.26 3.53 2.43
C TYR A 67 -26.00 3.78 3.74
N GLU A 68 -25.31 3.79 4.88
CA GLU A 68 -25.89 4.14 6.17
C GLU A 68 -26.39 5.58 6.16
N ASN A 69 -25.62 6.52 5.61
CA ASN A 69 -26.04 7.91 5.49
C ASN A 69 -27.22 8.05 4.52
N LEU A 70 -27.15 7.39 3.36
CA LEU A 70 -28.27 7.37 2.40
C LEU A 70 -29.56 6.80 3.03
N SER A 71 -29.44 5.76 3.86
CA SER A 71 -30.60 5.14 4.53
C SER A 71 -31.26 6.06 5.55
N LYS A 72 -30.54 7.05 6.09
CA LYS A 72 -31.10 8.07 7.00
C LYS A 72 -31.79 9.22 6.26
N GLU A 73 -31.53 9.34 4.95
CA GLU A 73 -32.10 10.39 4.10
C GLU A 73 -33.42 9.97 3.41
N LEU A 74 -33.75 8.67 3.45
CA LEU A 74 -34.98 8.08 2.89
C LEU A 74 -36.08 7.94 3.95
#